data_AF-A0A6C0LAR9-F1
#
_entry.id   AF-A0A6C0LAR9-F1
#
_cell.length_a   1.000
_cell.length_b   1.000
_cell.length_c   1.000
_cell.angle_alpha   90.00
_cell.angle_beta   90.00
_cell.angle_gamma   90.00
#
_symmetry.space_group_name_H-M   'P 1'
#
loop_
_entity.id
_entity.type
_entity.pdbx_description
1 polymer ?
#
loop_
_entity_poly.entity_id
_entity_poly.type
_entity_poly.pdbx_seq_one_letter_code
_entity_poly.pdbx_strand_id
1 'polypeptide(L)'
;MAWNSSTGYTTPTGSTVVLGNNLYVRTGTTITKTDLTNGTITNSNWATGFLNLGGITAYNNTIYVSDSGDNSISTVDLSGNVTAIFNSTLVPGLNMENPKGLVIESGGDEPYLYIAASGGSNIIQISTVTPTTTYFDNWASDAAINNPIGLCIVNGFMYVQCPNSISKINMGTIVITTIHTNTATLYGIAPYGNSLYVGVDGGFVEKLSFAGTLINNNVYELLPDLGVYHVDEVMINGQYLYATDMDNGAVGRFLLTSDPVVCFKDGTLILTDKGYLPIEELRKGDLVKTLLDGYKPMYMIGKKEIYHPATTERGKDQLYIGTQAEFPWLKEDLIVTGSHCILVDEFKEGEKEETIKVLGKVYATDKKYRLPACVDKRFAVYKPEGNYTVYHLALEHDNRVMNYGIYANGLLVETCSKRCIEEYAKMEVIV
;
A
#
# COMPACT_ATOMS: atom_id res chain seq x y z
N MET A 1 -9.51 10.34 9.40
CA MET A 1 -10.04 10.48 10.77
C MET A 1 -9.81 9.15 11.46
N ALA A 2 -8.95 9.09 12.48
CA ALA A 2 -8.77 7.87 13.27
C ALA A 2 -10.08 7.58 14.00
N TRP A 3 -10.56 6.35 13.91
CA TRP A 3 -11.70 5.90 14.70
C TRP A 3 -11.36 4.49 15.20
N ASN A 4 -11.74 4.22 16.44
CA ASN A 4 -11.48 3.00 17.17
C ASN A 4 -12.83 2.36 17.50
N SER A 5 -12.95 1.05 17.28
CA SER A 5 -14.12 0.27 17.68
C SER A 5 -14.36 0.13 19.16
N SER A 6 -13.42 0.55 20.02
CA SER A 6 -13.43 0.52 21.47
C SER A 6 -14.28 -0.61 22.06
N THR A 7 -13.64 -1.74 22.38
CA THR A 7 -14.17 -2.89 23.15
C THR A 7 -15.61 -3.29 22.82
N GLY A 8 -15.76 -4.24 21.90
CA GLY A 8 -17.07 -4.79 21.55
C GLY A 8 -17.00 -6.08 20.74
N TYR A 9 -15.86 -6.34 20.10
CA TYR A 9 -15.59 -7.64 19.52
C TYR A 9 -15.24 -8.65 20.61
N THR A 10 -15.71 -9.89 20.45
CA THR A 10 -15.29 -11.00 21.32
C THR A 10 -13.88 -11.42 20.98
N THR A 11 -13.05 -11.62 22.00
CA THR A 11 -11.66 -12.04 21.83
C THR A 11 -11.55 -13.54 21.53
N PRO A 12 -10.52 -13.96 20.77
CA PRO A 12 -9.54 -13.11 20.07
C PRO A 12 -10.14 -12.45 18.81
N THR A 13 -9.88 -11.16 18.60
CA THR A 13 -10.04 -10.55 17.27
C THR A 13 -8.87 -10.91 16.39
N GLY A 14 -9.07 -11.02 15.08
CA GLY A 14 -7.97 -11.30 14.15
C GLY A 14 -8.24 -10.76 12.76
N SER A 15 -8.08 -11.60 11.75
CA SER A 15 -8.16 -11.20 10.35
C SER A 15 -9.37 -10.35 9.98
N THR A 16 -9.15 -9.42 9.05
CA THR A 16 -10.19 -8.47 8.62
C THR A 16 -10.21 -8.29 7.12
N VAL A 17 -11.41 -8.03 6.59
CA VAL A 17 -11.61 -7.65 5.18
C VAL A 17 -12.64 -6.53 5.07
N VAL A 18 -12.51 -5.71 4.04
CA VAL A 18 -13.49 -4.68 3.71
C VAL A 18 -14.25 -5.07 2.44
N LEU A 19 -15.57 -5.04 2.51
CA LEU A 19 -16.44 -5.13 1.32
C LEU A 19 -17.50 -4.02 1.39
N GLY A 20 -17.44 -3.12 0.41
CA GLY A 20 -18.26 -1.91 0.40
C GLY A 20 -17.98 -1.05 1.63
N ASN A 21 -19.04 -0.64 2.34
CA ASN A 21 -18.94 0.15 3.57
C ASN A 21 -18.85 -0.70 4.85
N ASN A 22 -18.55 -2.00 4.75
CA ASN A 22 -18.49 -2.87 5.92
C ASN A 22 -17.09 -3.45 6.11
N LEU A 23 -16.65 -3.45 7.36
CA LEU A 23 -15.52 -4.23 7.86
C LEU A 23 -16.06 -5.56 8.39
N TYR A 24 -15.46 -6.67 7.97
CA TYR A 24 -15.72 -7.99 8.51
C TYR A 24 -14.50 -8.40 9.33
N VAL A 25 -14.73 -8.82 10.56
CA VAL A 25 -13.67 -9.09 11.54
C VAL A 25 -13.85 -10.47 12.11
N ARG A 26 -12.81 -11.28 12.06
CA ARG A 26 -12.74 -12.56 12.77
C ARG A 26 -12.80 -12.31 14.28
N THR A 27 -13.71 -12.98 14.96
CA THR A 27 -13.87 -12.92 16.42
C THR A 27 -14.10 -14.31 17.01
N GLY A 28 -13.04 -14.95 17.51
CA GLY A 28 -13.11 -16.33 17.99
C GLY A 28 -13.67 -17.31 16.95
N THR A 29 -14.93 -17.74 17.13
CA THR A 29 -15.64 -18.69 16.25
C THR A 29 -16.68 -18.05 15.33
N THR A 30 -16.69 -16.71 15.24
CA THR A 30 -17.65 -15.97 14.42
C THR A 30 -16.95 -14.91 13.58
N ILE A 31 -17.67 -14.40 12.58
CA ILE A 31 -17.29 -13.20 11.85
C ILE A 31 -18.28 -12.10 12.23
N THR A 32 -17.76 -11.00 12.74
CA THR A 32 -18.51 -9.78 13.05
C THR A 32 -18.58 -8.87 11.83
N LYS A 33 -19.70 -8.17 11.64
CA LYS A 33 -19.90 -7.13 10.63
C LYS A 33 -20.01 -5.75 11.26
N THR A 34 -19.19 -4.83 10.80
CA THR A 34 -19.03 -3.48 11.36
C THR A 34 -19.16 -2.44 10.25
N ASP A 35 -19.91 -1.37 10.53
CA ASP A 35 -20.04 -0.23 9.61
C ASP A 35 -18.70 0.52 9.56
N LEU A 36 -18.06 0.64 8.41
CA LEU A 36 -16.73 1.26 8.30
C LEU A 36 -16.73 2.78 8.52
N THR A 37 -17.90 3.43 8.39
CA THR A 37 -18.01 4.90 8.42
C THR A 37 -17.89 5.46 9.82
N ASN A 38 -18.62 4.84 10.75
CA ASN A 38 -18.68 5.19 12.16
C ASN A 38 -18.16 4.06 13.06
N GLY A 39 -17.94 2.89 12.47
CA GLY A 39 -17.30 1.78 13.13
C GLY A 39 -18.15 1.00 14.13
N THR A 40 -19.45 1.23 14.13
CA THR A 40 -20.38 0.50 14.99
C THR A 40 -20.47 -0.96 14.53
N ILE A 41 -20.36 -1.90 15.48
CA ILE A 41 -20.66 -3.31 15.23
C ILE A 41 -22.16 -3.42 14.90
N THR A 42 -22.48 -3.79 13.67
CA THR A 42 -23.87 -3.92 13.19
C THR A 42 -24.42 -5.33 13.41
N ASN A 43 -23.56 -6.34 13.43
CA ASN A 43 -23.91 -7.71 13.77
C ASN A 43 -22.66 -8.49 14.27
N SER A 44 -22.64 -8.86 15.54
CA SER A 44 -21.53 -9.60 16.18
C SER A 44 -21.46 -11.09 15.81
N ASN A 45 -22.53 -11.65 15.23
CA ASN A 45 -22.62 -13.04 14.82
C ASN A 45 -23.07 -13.12 13.36
N TRP A 46 -22.48 -12.29 12.50
CA TRP A 46 -22.91 -12.18 11.11
C TRP A 46 -22.69 -13.50 10.34
N ALA A 47 -21.59 -14.18 10.60
CA ALA A 47 -21.40 -15.58 10.19
C ALA A 47 -20.94 -16.42 11.37
N THR A 48 -21.44 -17.65 11.46
CA THR A 48 -21.23 -18.59 12.57
C THR A 48 -21.05 -20.01 12.06
N GLY A 49 -20.74 -20.96 12.95
CA GLY A 49 -20.56 -22.37 12.59
C GLY A 49 -19.09 -22.78 12.42
N PHE A 50 -18.16 -21.91 12.79
CA PHE A 50 -16.73 -22.18 12.78
C PHE A 50 -16.27 -22.77 14.12
N LEU A 51 -15.20 -23.55 14.11
CA LEU A 51 -14.60 -24.16 15.30
C LEU A 51 -13.41 -23.36 15.82
N ASN A 52 -12.53 -22.89 14.92
CA ASN A 52 -11.41 -22.01 15.27
C ASN A 52 -10.89 -21.26 14.03
N LEU A 53 -11.41 -20.06 13.79
CA LEU A 53 -11.07 -19.28 12.61
C LEU A 53 -9.57 -18.96 12.53
N GLY A 54 -8.97 -19.31 11.38
CA GLY A 54 -7.59 -18.98 11.02
C GLY A 54 -7.50 -17.55 10.51
N GLY A 55 -7.96 -17.33 9.29
CA GLY A 55 -7.99 -16.02 8.65
C GLY A 55 -9.06 -15.90 7.56
N ILE A 56 -9.24 -14.67 7.09
CA ILE A 56 -10.26 -14.33 6.09
C ILE A 56 -9.67 -13.48 4.97
N THR A 57 -10.13 -13.71 3.75
CA THR A 57 -9.85 -12.85 2.59
C THR A 57 -11.13 -12.68 1.77
N ALA A 58 -11.17 -11.72 0.85
CA ALA A 58 -12.39 -11.45 0.08
C ALA A 58 -12.10 -11.25 -1.40
N TYR A 59 -12.98 -11.79 -2.23
CA TYR A 59 -12.97 -11.57 -3.67
C TYR A 59 -14.38 -11.67 -4.23
N ASN A 60 -14.73 -10.75 -5.13
CA ASN A 60 -16.01 -10.71 -5.82
C ASN A 60 -17.23 -10.91 -4.89
N ASN A 61 -17.34 -10.08 -3.84
CA ASN A 61 -18.40 -10.11 -2.84
C ASN A 61 -18.54 -11.43 -2.04
N THR A 62 -17.53 -12.29 -2.08
CA THR A 62 -17.46 -13.53 -1.30
C THR A 62 -16.28 -13.46 -0.35
N ILE A 63 -16.50 -13.83 0.91
CA ILE A 63 -15.43 -13.96 1.90
C ILE A 63 -14.99 -15.41 1.93
N TYR A 64 -13.70 -15.66 1.82
CA TYR A 64 -13.07 -16.96 1.99
C TYR A 64 -12.49 -17.04 3.40
N VAL A 65 -12.66 -18.18 4.02
CA VAL A 65 -12.42 -18.36 5.46
C VAL A 65 -11.68 -19.66 5.66
N SER A 66 -10.58 -19.61 6.41
CA SER A 66 -9.92 -20.80 6.92
C SER A 66 -10.39 -21.08 8.34
N ASP A 67 -10.65 -22.35 8.61
CA ASP A 67 -10.98 -22.85 9.93
C ASP A 67 -9.94 -23.89 10.35
N SER A 68 -9.15 -23.52 11.36
CA SER A 68 -8.10 -24.38 11.90
C SER A 68 -8.61 -25.41 12.91
N GLY A 69 -9.87 -25.33 13.32
CA GLY A 69 -10.47 -26.29 14.23
C GLY A 69 -10.88 -27.59 13.53
N ASP A 70 -11.32 -27.50 12.28
CA ASP A 70 -11.66 -28.66 11.44
C ASP A 70 -10.82 -28.79 10.16
N ASN A 71 -9.79 -27.94 10.01
CA ASN A 71 -8.90 -27.94 8.84
C ASN A 71 -9.69 -27.80 7.53
N SER A 72 -10.55 -26.78 7.46
CA SER A 72 -11.39 -26.52 6.29
C SER A 72 -11.21 -25.11 5.73
N ILE A 73 -11.53 -24.96 4.45
CA ILE A 73 -11.79 -23.67 3.80
C ILE A 73 -13.27 -23.61 3.46
N SER A 74 -13.89 -22.49 3.81
CA SER A 74 -15.29 -22.19 3.51
C SER A 74 -15.43 -20.84 2.82
N THR A 75 -16.53 -20.65 2.10
CA THR A 75 -16.98 -19.34 1.63
C THR A 75 -18.11 -18.82 2.49
N VAL A 76 -18.24 -17.49 2.56
CA VAL A 76 -19.34 -16.80 3.20
C VAL A 76 -19.88 -15.75 2.25
N ASP A 77 -21.18 -15.84 1.95
CA ASP A 77 -21.87 -14.84 1.13
C ASP A 77 -22.22 -13.57 1.92
N LEU A 78 -22.70 -12.52 1.24
CA LEU A 78 -23.05 -11.25 1.90
C LEU A 78 -24.22 -11.34 2.89
N SER A 79 -24.96 -12.45 2.88
CA SER A 79 -26.04 -12.74 3.85
C SER A 79 -25.52 -13.48 5.09
N GLY A 80 -24.23 -13.85 5.13
CA GLY A 80 -23.61 -14.58 6.23
C GLY A 80 -23.72 -16.11 6.10
N ASN A 81 -24.16 -16.63 4.96
CA ASN A 81 -24.29 -18.08 4.77
C ASN A 81 -22.93 -18.71 4.50
N VAL A 82 -22.58 -19.74 5.28
CA VAL A 82 -21.30 -20.45 5.19
C VAL A 82 -21.43 -21.70 4.32
N THR A 83 -20.50 -21.90 3.39
CA THR A 83 -20.41 -23.11 2.54
C THR A 83 -18.99 -23.66 2.58
N ALA A 84 -18.81 -24.89 3.06
CA ALA A 84 -17.52 -25.57 2.99
C ALA A 84 -17.15 -25.89 1.53
N ILE A 85 -15.93 -25.54 1.12
CA ILE A 85 -15.47 -25.71 -0.27
C ILE A 85 -14.22 -26.59 -0.39
N PHE A 86 -13.46 -26.77 0.69
CA PHE A 86 -12.22 -27.55 0.67
C PHE A 86 -11.90 -28.09 2.07
N ASN A 87 -11.89 -29.42 2.24
CA ASN A 87 -11.53 -30.12 3.49
C ASN A 87 -11.26 -31.60 3.20
N SER A 88 -10.86 -32.37 4.22
CA SER A 88 -10.55 -33.80 4.09
C SER A 88 -11.74 -34.69 3.69
N THR A 89 -12.98 -34.24 3.91
CA THR A 89 -14.19 -34.97 3.48
C THR A 89 -14.42 -34.80 1.98
N LEU A 90 -14.16 -33.60 1.45
CA LEU A 90 -14.29 -33.27 0.03
C LEU A 90 -13.08 -33.73 -0.79
N VAL A 91 -11.89 -33.70 -0.18
CA VAL A 91 -10.61 -34.07 -0.80
C VAL A 91 -9.86 -35.04 0.13
N PRO A 92 -10.07 -36.36 -0.01
CA PRO A 92 -9.43 -37.36 0.82
C PRO A 92 -7.90 -37.33 0.70
N GLY A 93 -7.19 -37.40 1.83
CA GLY A 93 -5.72 -37.40 1.88
C GLY A 93 -5.08 -36.00 1.89
N LEU A 94 -5.88 -34.95 1.97
CA LEU A 94 -5.42 -33.57 2.02
C LEU A 94 -4.51 -33.30 3.23
N ASN A 95 -3.35 -32.69 2.98
CA ASN A 95 -2.41 -32.24 4.02
C ASN A 95 -2.59 -30.73 4.31
N MET A 96 -3.73 -30.34 4.86
CA MET A 96 -4.03 -28.96 5.25
C MET A 96 -4.15 -28.85 6.77
N GLU A 97 -3.02 -28.86 7.47
CA GLU A 97 -3.02 -28.78 8.93
C GLU A 97 -2.97 -27.33 9.42
N ASN A 98 -3.88 -26.97 10.33
CA ASN A 98 -3.95 -25.67 11.00
C ASN A 98 -3.91 -24.48 10.02
N PRO A 99 -4.82 -24.37 9.02
CA PRO A 99 -4.81 -23.29 8.06
C PRO A 99 -5.00 -21.91 8.75
N LYS A 100 -4.20 -20.93 8.36
CA LYS A 100 -4.20 -19.55 8.88
C LYS A 100 -4.51 -18.55 7.77
N GLY A 101 -3.56 -17.70 7.38
CA GLY A 101 -3.80 -16.64 6.42
C GLY A 101 -4.21 -17.14 5.04
N LEU A 102 -4.97 -16.28 4.36
CA LEU A 102 -5.53 -16.51 3.04
C LEU A 102 -5.21 -15.30 2.16
N VAL A 103 -4.86 -15.52 0.90
CA VAL A 103 -4.69 -14.45 -0.09
C VAL A 103 -5.15 -14.91 -1.46
N ILE A 104 -5.77 -14.01 -2.23
CA ILE A 104 -6.24 -14.28 -3.58
C ILE A 104 -5.30 -13.61 -4.59
N GLU A 105 -4.93 -14.37 -5.61
CA GLU A 105 -4.31 -13.86 -6.84
C GLU A 105 -5.40 -13.83 -7.91
N SER A 106 -5.60 -12.67 -8.54
CA SER A 106 -6.68 -12.44 -9.51
C SER A 106 -6.19 -11.85 -10.83
N GLY A 107 -4.87 -11.92 -11.11
CA GLY A 107 -4.26 -11.36 -12.32
C GLY A 107 -4.30 -12.31 -13.53
N GLY A 108 -4.62 -13.58 -13.34
CA GLY A 108 -4.81 -14.58 -14.40
C GLY A 108 -6.26 -14.73 -14.90
N ASP A 109 -6.45 -15.64 -15.85
CA ASP A 109 -7.78 -15.97 -16.41
C ASP A 109 -8.74 -16.54 -15.35
N GLU A 110 -8.20 -17.20 -14.32
CA GLU A 110 -8.94 -17.69 -13.15
C GLU A 110 -8.27 -17.26 -11.85
N PRO A 111 -9.03 -16.84 -10.82
CA PRO A 111 -8.47 -16.51 -9.53
C PRO A 111 -8.08 -17.77 -8.76
N TYR A 112 -6.95 -17.69 -8.07
CA TYR A 112 -6.48 -18.73 -7.16
C TYR A 112 -6.43 -18.22 -5.73
N LEU A 113 -6.91 -19.04 -4.81
CA LEU A 113 -6.79 -18.83 -3.38
C LEU A 113 -5.54 -19.58 -2.87
N TYR A 114 -4.69 -18.85 -2.16
CA TYR A 114 -3.52 -19.40 -1.49
C TYR A 114 -3.75 -19.41 0.01
N ILE A 115 -3.35 -20.52 0.64
CA ILE A 115 -3.61 -20.82 2.04
C ILE A 115 -2.29 -21.08 2.74
N ALA A 116 -2.04 -20.41 3.86
CA ALA A 116 -0.95 -20.72 4.76
C ALA A 116 -1.35 -21.90 5.65
N ALA A 117 -0.88 -23.11 5.32
CA ALA A 117 -1.08 -24.28 6.15
C ALA A 117 0.03 -24.33 7.22
N SER A 118 -0.23 -23.64 8.34
CA SER A 118 0.74 -23.43 9.42
C SER A 118 1.29 -24.74 9.97
N GLY A 119 0.43 -25.74 10.20
CA GLY A 119 0.84 -27.05 10.72
C GLY A 119 1.68 -27.85 9.72
N GLY A 120 1.32 -27.75 8.43
CA GLY A 120 2.04 -28.41 7.33
C GLY A 120 3.33 -27.70 6.89
N SER A 121 3.57 -26.47 7.35
CA SER A 121 4.70 -25.61 6.93
C SER A 121 4.79 -25.46 5.41
N ASN A 122 3.64 -25.28 4.77
CA ASN A 122 3.50 -25.18 3.33
C ASN A 122 2.42 -24.16 2.94
N ILE A 123 2.45 -23.75 1.68
CA ILE A 123 1.39 -22.99 1.04
C ILE A 123 0.61 -23.92 0.13
N ILE A 124 -0.71 -23.90 0.25
CA ILE A 124 -1.64 -24.62 -0.61
C ILE A 124 -2.25 -23.63 -1.60
N GLN A 125 -2.45 -24.06 -2.84
CA GLN A 125 -3.15 -23.29 -3.87
C GLN A 125 -4.42 -24.04 -4.29
N ILE A 126 -5.57 -23.37 -4.30
CA ILE A 126 -6.83 -23.92 -4.80
C ILE A 126 -7.49 -22.97 -5.81
N SER A 127 -8.14 -23.51 -6.84
CA SER A 127 -8.99 -22.72 -7.74
C SER A 127 -10.21 -22.20 -6.98
N THR A 128 -10.58 -20.93 -7.17
CA THR A 128 -11.82 -20.40 -6.60
C THR A 128 -13.07 -20.89 -7.33
N VAL A 129 -12.91 -21.55 -8.48
CA VAL A 129 -14.01 -22.06 -9.32
C VAL A 129 -14.19 -23.57 -9.12
N THR A 130 -13.10 -24.32 -9.08
CA THR A 130 -13.10 -25.79 -8.99
C THR A 130 -12.16 -26.30 -7.88
N PRO A 131 -12.38 -25.91 -6.60
CA PRO A 131 -11.41 -26.10 -5.52
C PRO A 131 -11.06 -27.57 -5.23
N THR A 132 -11.96 -28.52 -5.52
CA THR A 132 -11.75 -29.94 -5.23
C THR A 132 -11.08 -30.72 -6.35
N THR A 133 -10.94 -30.14 -7.55
CA THR A 133 -10.31 -30.81 -8.71
C THR A 133 -9.09 -30.07 -9.23
N THR A 134 -8.95 -28.78 -8.92
CA THR A 134 -7.88 -27.92 -9.41
C THR A 134 -7.18 -27.29 -8.22
N TYR A 135 -6.18 -27.99 -7.68
CA TYR A 135 -5.43 -27.56 -6.51
C TYR A 135 -4.00 -28.13 -6.50
N PHE A 136 -3.15 -27.51 -5.68
CA PHE A 136 -1.85 -28.00 -5.26
C PHE A 136 -1.80 -27.96 -3.73
N ASP A 137 -1.85 -29.13 -3.10
CA ASP A 137 -1.78 -29.30 -1.64
C ASP A 137 -0.37 -29.08 -1.06
N ASN A 138 0.62 -28.84 -1.92
CA ASN A 138 1.95 -28.38 -1.56
C ASN A 138 2.53 -27.49 -2.66
N TRP A 139 1.90 -26.36 -2.92
CA TRP A 139 2.33 -25.40 -3.94
C TRP A 139 3.73 -24.84 -3.64
N ALA A 140 4.01 -24.55 -2.36
CA ALA A 140 5.33 -24.15 -1.90
C ALA A 140 5.62 -24.71 -0.51
N SER A 141 6.82 -25.28 -0.32
CA SER A 141 7.35 -25.73 0.97
C SER A 141 8.87 -25.53 1.00
N ASP A 142 9.37 -24.91 2.07
CA ASP A 142 10.80 -24.68 2.31
C ASP A 142 11.02 -24.34 3.80
N ALA A 143 12.22 -24.59 4.32
CA ALA A 143 12.58 -24.24 5.69
C ALA A 143 12.42 -22.72 5.98
N ALA A 144 12.53 -21.87 4.95
CA ALA A 144 12.32 -20.44 5.02
C ALA A 144 10.87 -20.02 5.31
N ILE A 145 9.88 -20.91 5.10
CA ILE A 145 8.46 -20.65 5.36
C ILE A 145 7.90 -21.58 6.45
N ASN A 146 8.69 -21.86 7.48
CA ASN A 146 8.27 -22.69 8.61
C ASN A 146 7.13 -22.03 9.40
N ASN A 147 6.02 -22.75 9.58
CA ASN A 147 4.82 -22.25 10.25
C ASN A 147 4.25 -20.95 9.63
N PRO A 148 3.84 -20.95 8.36
CA PRO A 148 3.36 -19.73 7.69
C PRO A 148 2.03 -19.26 8.31
N ILE A 149 1.88 -17.96 8.51
CA ILE A 149 0.69 -17.34 9.12
C ILE A 149 0.07 -16.34 8.15
N GLY A 150 0.67 -15.17 7.96
CA GLY A 150 0.17 -14.12 7.09
C GLY A 150 0.66 -14.23 5.65
N LEU A 151 -0.19 -13.88 4.68
CA LEU A 151 0.15 -13.87 3.26
C LEU A 151 -0.25 -12.55 2.61
N CYS A 152 0.60 -12.02 1.74
CA CYS A 152 0.18 -10.99 0.79
C CYS A 152 0.89 -11.14 -0.56
N ILE A 153 0.24 -10.69 -1.64
CA ILE A 153 0.78 -10.77 -3.00
C ILE A 153 0.94 -9.36 -3.55
N VAL A 154 2.09 -9.08 -4.17
CA VAL A 154 2.35 -7.84 -4.91
C VAL A 154 3.41 -8.09 -5.98
N ASN A 155 3.16 -7.60 -7.19
CA ASN A 155 4.10 -7.63 -8.31
C ASN A 155 4.63 -9.04 -8.67
N GLY A 156 3.76 -10.05 -8.66
CA GLY A 156 4.14 -11.45 -8.96
C GLY A 156 4.98 -12.13 -7.87
N PHE A 157 5.10 -11.50 -6.70
CA PHE A 157 5.73 -12.07 -5.53
C PHE A 157 4.70 -12.27 -4.41
N MET A 158 4.81 -13.41 -3.73
CA MET A 158 4.12 -13.65 -2.47
C MET A 158 5.08 -13.36 -1.32
N TYR A 159 4.60 -12.68 -0.30
CA TYR A 159 5.30 -12.48 0.96
C TYR A 159 4.58 -13.29 2.02
N VAL A 160 5.36 -14.12 2.71
CA VAL A 160 4.90 -15.07 3.71
C VAL A 160 5.46 -14.64 5.05
N GLN A 161 4.57 -14.22 5.93
CA GLN A 161 4.88 -13.95 7.32
C GLN A 161 4.83 -15.24 8.12
N CYS A 162 5.96 -15.59 8.73
CA CYS A 162 6.11 -16.66 9.71
C CYS A 162 6.35 -16.01 11.08
N PRO A 163 6.28 -16.76 12.21
CA PRO A 163 6.39 -16.19 13.54
C PRO A 163 7.55 -15.21 13.72
N ASN A 164 8.75 -15.51 13.20
CA ASN A 164 9.94 -14.68 13.44
C ASN A 164 10.63 -14.25 12.13
N SER A 165 9.98 -14.42 10.99
CA SER A 165 10.59 -14.13 9.69
C SER A 165 9.55 -13.77 8.64
N ILE A 166 10.03 -13.12 7.59
CA ILE A 166 9.28 -12.90 6.37
C ILE A 166 10.09 -13.46 5.22
N SER A 167 9.44 -14.29 4.43
CA SER A 167 10.01 -14.86 3.22
C SER A 167 9.27 -14.36 1.99
N LYS A 168 10.01 -14.22 0.91
CA LYS A 168 9.53 -13.80 -0.40
C LYS A 168 9.58 -15.00 -1.34
N ILE A 169 8.49 -15.23 -2.05
CA ILE A 169 8.36 -16.27 -3.06
C ILE A 169 8.15 -15.60 -4.41
N ASN A 170 8.99 -15.91 -5.40
CA ASN A 170 8.67 -15.62 -6.79
C ASN A 170 7.60 -16.60 -7.26
N MET A 171 6.39 -16.14 -7.56
CA MET A 171 5.28 -17.04 -7.85
C MET A 171 5.41 -17.79 -9.19
N GLY A 172 6.22 -17.28 -10.13
CA GLY A 172 6.47 -17.93 -11.41
C GLY A 172 7.55 -19.02 -11.35
N THR A 173 8.51 -18.91 -10.44
CA THR A 173 9.62 -19.87 -10.30
C THR A 173 9.61 -20.66 -9.01
N ILE A 174 8.77 -20.28 -8.05
CA ILE A 174 8.69 -20.82 -6.68
C ILE A 174 10.04 -20.73 -5.94
N VAL A 175 10.88 -19.76 -6.31
CA VAL A 175 12.11 -19.47 -5.55
C VAL A 175 11.73 -18.74 -4.28
N ILE A 176 12.12 -19.31 -3.13
CA ILE A 176 11.80 -18.82 -1.78
C ILE A 176 13.07 -18.25 -1.16
N THR A 177 12.96 -17.09 -0.52
CA THR A 177 14.09 -16.44 0.17
C THR A 177 13.60 -15.72 1.42
N THR A 178 14.22 -15.98 2.57
CA THR A 178 13.99 -15.17 3.78
C THR A 178 14.59 -13.78 3.56
N ILE A 179 13.76 -12.75 3.70
CA ILE A 179 14.14 -11.35 3.45
C ILE A 179 14.23 -10.52 4.73
N HIS A 180 13.55 -10.96 5.80
CA HIS A 180 13.54 -10.26 7.09
C HIS A 180 13.42 -11.27 8.23
N THR A 181 14.04 -10.96 9.36
CA THR A 181 13.97 -11.76 10.60
C THR A 181 13.78 -10.83 11.79
N ASN A 182 12.98 -11.26 12.76
CA ASN A 182 12.72 -10.51 13.98
C ASN A 182 12.91 -11.40 15.20
N THR A 183 13.34 -10.82 16.32
CA THR A 183 13.43 -11.52 17.61
C THR A 183 12.07 -11.61 18.31
N ALA A 184 11.16 -10.68 18.02
CA ALA A 184 9.77 -10.69 18.45
C ALA A 184 8.90 -11.46 17.44
N THR A 185 7.74 -11.92 17.90
CA THR A 185 6.77 -12.57 17.02
C THR A 185 6.11 -11.53 16.11
N LEU A 186 5.95 -11.90 14.84
CA LEU A 186 5.32 -11.12 13.78
C LEU A 186 3.87 -11.57 13.59
N TYR A 187 3.02 -10.63 13.21
CA TYR A 187 1.57 -10.78 13.14
C TYR A 187 1.00 -10.03 11.94
N GLY A 188 0.46 -10.78 10.99
CA GLY A 188 -0.12 -10.21 9.78
C GLY A 188 0.90 -9.54 8.87
N ILE A 189 0.52 -9.34 7.62
CA ILE A 189 1.35 -8.65 6.64
C ILE A 189 0.46 -8.02 5.59
N ALA A 190 0.69 -6.74 5.29
CA ALA A 190 -0.09 -6.02 4.29
C ALA A 190 0.83 -5.11 3.44
N PRO A 191 0.67 -5.09 2.11
CA PRO A 191 1.42 -4.21 1.23
C PRO A 191 0.70 -2.86 1.10
N TYR A 192 1.46 -1.76 1.06
CA TYR A 192 0.96 -0.45 0.66
C TYR A 192 2.05 0.45 0.11
N GLY A 193 1.80 1.00 -1.09
CA GLY A 193 2.82 1.70 -1.86
C GLY A 193 4.04 0.79 -2.10
N ASN A 194 5.21 1.26 -1.69
CA ASN A 194 6.49 0.56 -1.86
C ASN A 194 6.95 -0.20 -0.61
N SER A 195 6.02 -0.59 0.26
CA SER A 195 6.39 -1.16 1.55
C SER A 195 5.44 -2.26 1.99
N LEU A 196 5.99 -3.14 2.83
CA LEU A 196 5.24 -4.10 3.64
C LEU A 196 5.06 -3.50 5.02
N TYR A 197 3.87 -3.66 5.57
CA TYR A 197 3.53 -3.34 6.94
C TYR A 197 3.26 -4.65 7.68
N VAL A 198 3.89 -4.81 8.84
CA VAL A 198 3.91 -6.09 9.57
C VAL A 198 3.66 -5.77 11.03
N GLY A 199 2.65 -6.40 11.64
CA GLY A 199 2.44 -6.30 13.08
C GLY A 199 3.55 -7.02 13.83
N VAL A 200 3.93 -6.47 14.97
CA VAL A 200 4.94 -7.05 15.85
C VAL A 200 4.40 -7.13 17.25
N ASP A 201 4.73 -8.22 17.93
CA ASP A 201 4.46 -8.38 19.36
C ASP A 201 4.97 -7.17 20.15
N GLY A 202 4.18 -6.68 21.11
CA GLY A 202 4.44 -5.43 21.82
C GLY A 202 3.80 -4.17 21.22
N GLY A 203 2.91 -4.32 20.22
CA GLY A 203 1.91 -3.29 19.90
C GLY A 203 2.33 -2.26 18.87
N PHE A 204 3.26 -2.61 17.98
CA PHE A 204 3.70 -1.72 16.90
C PHE A 204 3.68 -2.44 15.55
N VAL A 205 3.88 -1.65 14.50
CA VAL A 205 3.92 -2.12 13.12
C VAL A 205 5.22 -1.68 12.48
N GLU A 206 5.98 -2.64 11.99
CA GLU A 206 7.18 -2.43 11.19
C GLU A 206 6.82 -2.07 9.76
N LYS A 207 7.61 -1.18 9.16
CA LYS A 207 7.56 -0.89 7.73
C LYS A 207 8.85 -1.33 7.07
N LEU A 208 8.71 -2.24 6.12
CA LEU A 208 9.81 -2.86 5.40
C LEU A 208 9.74 -2.51 3.92
N SER A 209 10.89 -2.48 3.25
CA SER A 209 10.93 -2.53 1.79
C SER A 209 10.53 -3.93 1.31
N PHE A 210 10.20 -4.06 0.02
CA PHE A 210 9.97 -5.37 -0.61
C PHE A 210 11.22 -6.27 -0.69
N ALA A 211 12.39 -5.74 -0.31
CA ALA A 211 13.62 -6.51 -0.13
C ALA A 211 13.82 -6.94 1.33
N GLY A 212 12.89 -6.62 2.23
CA GLY A 212 12.97 -6.92 3.66
C GLY A 212 13.83 -5.95 4.45
N THR A 213 14.32 -4.89 3.83
CA THR A 213 15.06 -3.84 4.54
C THR A 213 14.10 -3.05 5.41
N LEU A 214 14.40 -2.98 6.69
CA LEU A 214 13.66 -2.15 7.62
C LEU A 214 13.78 -0.67 7.24
N ILE A 215 12.64 -0.02 7.01
CA ILE A 215 12.54 1.42 6.72
C ILE A 215 12.26 2.21 8.01
N ASN A 216 11.40 1.67 8.87
CA ASN A 216 11.09 2.25 10.17
C ASN A 216 10.51 1.15 11.10
N ASN A 217 11.05 1.03 12.31
CA ASN A 217 10.64 0.05 13.31
C ASN A 217 9.35 0.43 14.04
N ASN A 218 9.03 1.72 14.14
CA ASN A 218 7.94 2.22 14.98
C ASN A 218 7.07 3.18 14.19
N VAL A 219 6.42 2.72 13.11
CA VAL A 219 5.63 3.65 12.28
C VAL A 219 4.42 4.19 13.05
N TYR A 220 3.92 3.44 14.04
CA TYR A 220 2.70 3.78 14.76
C TYR A 220 2.79 3.50 16.28
N GLU A 221 3.57 4.33 17.00
CA GLU A 221 3.52 4.40 18.49
C GLU A 221 2.17 4.90 19.03
N LEU A 222 1.24 5.27 18.14
CA LEU A 222 -0.13 5.71 18.45
C LEU A 222 -1.13 4.55 18.56
N LEU A 223 -0.70 3.31 18.32
CA LEU A 223 -1.53 2.10 18.51
C LEU A 223 -2.10 1.97 19.94
N PRO A 224 -1.28 2.17 20.98
CA PRO A 224 -1.76 2.24 22.36
C PRO A 224 -2.86 3.28 22.58
N ASP A 225 -2.78 4.46 21.93
CA ASP A 225 -3.83 5.49 22.04
C ASP A 225 -5.15 5.06 21.38
N LEU A 226 -5.09 4.12 20.44
CA LEU A 226 -6.27 3.45 19.88
C LEU A 226 -6.62 2.15 20.61
N GLY A 227 -6.02 1.89 21.76
CA GLY A 227 -6.26 0.69 22.56
C GLY A 227 -5.78 -0.62 21.92
N VAL A 228 -4.87 -0.55 20.94
CA VAL A 228 -4.20 -1.73 20.38
C VAL A 228 -2.84 -1.85 21.06
N TYR A 229 -2.67 -2.89 21.85
CA TYR A 229 -1.46 -3.20 22.59
C TYR A 229 -0.77 -4.45 22.04
N HIS A 230 -1.52 -5.44 21.57
CA HIS A 230 -1.01 -6.73 21.11
C HIS A 230 -1.59 -7.04 19.72
N VAL A 231 -0.86 -6.69 18.66
CA VAL A 231 -1.34 -6.81 17.27
C VAL A 231 -1.51 -8.28 16.87
N ASP A 232 -2.69 -8.69 16.39
CA ASP A 232 -2.94 -10.02 15.80
C ASP A 232 -2.80 -10.00 14.28
N GLU A 233 -3.31 -8.94 13.64
CA GLU A 233 -3.23 -8.77 12.20
C GLU A 233 -3.19 -7.30 11.79
N VAL A 234 -2.57 -7.06 10.62
CA VAL A 234 -2.64 -5.81 9.89
C VAL A 234 -3.31 -6.02 8.53
N MET A 235 -4.20 -5.12 8.16
CA MET A 235 -4.85 -5.08 6.85
C MET A 235 -4.83 -3.65 6.33
N ILE A 236 -4.72 -3.49 5.01
CA ILE A 236 -4.75 -2.18 4.37
C ILE A 236 -5.92 -2.10 3.40
N ASN A 237 -6.72 -1.05 3.54
CA ASN A 237 -7.79 -0.72 2.61
C ASN A 237 -7.71 0.76 2.23
N GLY A 238 -7.43 1.03 0.96
CA GLY A 238 -7.06 2.36 0.48
C GLY A 238 -5.84 2.89 1.25
N GLN A 239 -5.94 4.12 1.73
CA GLN A 239 -4.91 4.78 2.54
C GLN A 239 -4.97 4.44 4.04
N TYR A 240 -5.77 3.45 4.46
CA TYR A 240 -5.95 3.14 5.87
C TYR A 240 -5.37 1.79 6.23
N LEU A 241 -4.54 1.76 7.28
CA LEU A 241 -4.12 0.55 7.96
C LEU A 241 -5.08 0.26 9.10
N TYR A 242 -5.52 -0.99 9.17
CA TYR A 242 -6.31 -1.56 10.25
C TYR A 242 -5.42 -2.52 11.01
N ALA A 243 -5.37 -2.38 12.33
CA ALA A 243 -4.68 -3.31 13.21
C ALA A 243 -5.66 -3.86 14.23
N THR A 244 -5.72 -5.18 14.38
CA THR A 244 -6.57 -5.84 15.37
C THR A 244 -5.76 -6.23 16.59
N ASP A 245 -6.38 -6.19 17.76
CA ASP A 245 -5.75 -6.54 19.04
C ASP A 245 -6.20 -7.93 19.51
N MET A 246 -5.29 -8.88 19.72
CA MET A 246 -5.69 -10.24 20.10
C MET A 246 -6.33 -10.35 21.50
N ASP A 247 -6.05 -9.41 22.41
CA ASP A 247 -6.33 -9.55 23.84
C ASP A 247 -7.55 -8.77 24.33
N ASN A 248 -7.86 -7.63 23.69
CA ASN A 248 -8.92 -6.75 24.15
C ASN A 248 -10.02 -6.47 23.13
N GLY A 249 -9.91 -7.07 21.94
CA GLY A 249 -10.95 -6.95 20.91
C GLY A 249 -11.02 -5.56 20.29
N ALA A 250 -9.93 -4.79 20.28
CA ALA A 250 -9.85 -3.50 19.61
C ALA A 250 -9.51 -3.65 18.13
N VAL A 251 -10.01 -2.73 17.31
CA VAL A 251 -9.57 -2.52 15.94
C VAL A 251 -9.20 -1.06 15.77
N GLY A 252 -7.91 -0.79 15.64
CA GLY A 252 -7.35 0.53 15.39
C GLY A 252 -7.30 0.83 13.89
N ARG A 253 -7.71 2.04 13.48
CA ARG A 253 -7.60 2.54 12.09
C ARG A 253 -6.64 3.72 12.00
N PHE A 254 -5.59 3.57 11.22
CA PHE A 254 -4.53 4.57 11.00
C PHE A 254 -4.56 5.06 9.56
N LEU A 255 -4.38 6.36 9.38
CA LEU A 255 -4.12 6.92 8.06
C LEU A 255 -2.65 6.64 7.72
N LEU A 256 -2.42 5.85 6.68
CA LEU A 256 -1.12 5.76 6.04
C LEU A 256 -0.89 7.08 5.31
N THR A 257 -0.09 7.95 5.91
CA THR A 257 0.48 9.07 5.18
C THR A 257 1.67 8.53 4.41
N SER A 258 1.51 8.36 3.11
CA SER A 258 2.68 8.43 2.24
C SER A 258 3.31 9.82 2.42
N ASP A 259 4.62 9.84 2.66
CA ASP A 259 5.36 11.08 2.44
C ASP A 259 5.14 11.43 0.97
N PRO A 260 4.46 12.54 0.64
CA PRO A 260 4.09 12.85 -0.73
C PRO A 260 5.38 12.88 -1.54
N VAL A 261 5.53 11.90 -2.43
CA VAL A 261 6.61 11.91 -3.39
C VAL A 261 6.24 12.98 -4.40
N VAL A 262 6.96 14.09 -4.39
CA VAL A 262 6.82 15.18 -5.38
C VAL A 262 7.95 14.94 -6.38
N CYS A 263 7.68 14.29 -7.50
CA CYS A 263 8.73 13.92 -8.45
C CYS A 263 8.25 13.89 -9.89
N PHE A 264 9.23 13.96 -10.79
CA PHE A 264 9.11 13.80 -12.23
C PHE A 264 9.54 12.39 -12.63
N LYS A 265 8.90 11.77 -13.63
CA LYS A 265 9.43 10.55 -14.25
C LYS A 265 10.71 10.86 -15.05
N ASP A 266 11.62 9.88 -15.18
CA ASP A 266 12.72 9.91 -16.15
C ASP A 266 12.27 10.38 -17.55
N GLY A 267 13.15 11.09 -18.25
CA GLY A 267 12.89 11.71 -19.55
C GLY A 267 12.22 13.08 -19.48
N THR A 268 11.77 13.54 -18.30
CA THR A 268 11.20 14.89 -18.15
C THR A 268 12.23 15.95 -18.50
N LEU A 269 11.91 16.82 -19.45
CA LEU A 269 12.76 17.90 -19.93
C LEU A 269 12.62 19.15 -19.05
N ILE A 270 13.71 19.61 -18.45
CA ILE A 270 13.76 20.83 -17.65
C ILE A 270 14.43 21.96 -18.44
N LEU A 271 13.85 23.16 -18.42
CA LEU A 271 14.44 24.32 -19.08
C LEU A 271 15.68 24.84 -18.32
N THR A 272 16.81 24.84 -19.02
CA THR A 272 18.11 25.34 -18.53
C THR A 272 18.66 26.47 -19.42
N ASP A 273 19.81 27.02 -19.06
CA ASP A 273 20.56 27.98 -19.89
C ASP A 273 21.05 27.38 -21.22
N LYS A 274 21.14 26.05 -21.30
CA LYS A 274 21.53 25.28 -22.49
C LYS A 274 20.32 24.77 -23.29
N GLY A 275 19.10 25.19 -22.93
CA GLY A 275 17.86 24.67 -23.49
C GLY A 275 17.23 23.58 -22.62
N TYR A 276 16.36 22.76 -23.20
CA TYR A 276 15.67 21.68 -22.46
C TYR A 276 16.60 20.46 -22.34
N LEU A 277 16.84 20.00 -21.12
CA LEU A 277 17.65 18.82 -20.83
C LEU A 277 16.83 17.80 -20.03
N PRO A 278 17.00 16.48 -20.26
CA PRO A 278 16.39 15.45 -19.43
C PRO A 278 16.81 15.59 -17.96
N ILE A 279 15.87 15.39 -17.05
CA ILE A 279 16.08 15.61 -15.61
C ILE A 279 17.19 14.71 -15.05
N GLU A 280 17.30 13.47 -15.52
CA GLU A 280 18.33 12.51 -15.13
C GLU A 280 19.75 12.90 -15.56
N GLU A 281 19.89 13.83 -16.49
CA GLU A 281 21.19 14.35 -16.96
C GLU A 281 21.67 15.57 -16.16
N LEU A 282 20.77 16.23 -15.43
CA LEU A 282 21.12 17.42 -14.65
C LEU A 282 22.07 17.07 -13.50
N ARG A 283 23.06 17.93 -13.26
CA ARG A 283 24.01 17.81 -12.13
C ARG A 283 24.15 19.11 -11.36
N LYS A 284 24.64 19.00 -10.13
CA LYS A 284 24.84 20.15 -9.24
C LYS A 284 25.59 21.27 -9.97
N GLY A 285 25.06 22.49 -9.88
CA GLY A 285 25.59 23.67 -10.56
C GLY A 285 24.95 23.99 -11.91
N ASP A 286 24.24 23.06 -12.56
CA ASP A 286 23.49 23.37 -13.79
C ASP A 286 22.45 24.47 -13.54
N LEU A 287 22.30 25.38 -14.50
CA LEU A 287 21.47 26.56 -14.36
C LEU A 287 20.05 26.31 -14.87
N VAL A 288 19.08 26.27 -13.96
CA VAL A 288 17.67 26.04 -14.27
C VAL A 288 16.93 27.37 -14.39
N LYS A 289 16.08 27.51 -15.41
CA LYS A 289 15.23 28.69 -15.60
C LYS A 289 14.12 28.71 -14.57
N THR A 290 14.10 29.76 -13.76
CA THR A 290 13.04 30.04 -12.79
C THR A 290 12.04 31.05 -13.35
N LEU A 291 10.85 31.13 -12.74
CA LEU A 291 9.80 32.05 -13.13
C LEU A 291 10.18 33.52 -12.91
N LEU A 292 10.67 33.85 -11.70
CA LEU A 292 10.88 35.24 -11.28
C LEU A 292 12.36 35.62 -11.05
N ASP A 293 13.26 34.64 -10.92
CA ASP A 293 14.63 34.86 -10.44
C ASP A 293 15.71 34.54 -11.48
N GLY A 294 15.35 34.57 -12.77
CA GLY A 294 16.28 34.29 -13.85
C GLY A 294 16.73 32.83 -13.85
N TYR A 295 18.04 32.60 -13.98
CA TYR A 295 18.62 31.26 -13.89
C TYR A 295 19.21 31.04 -12.50
N LYS A 296 18.91 29.89 -11.90
CA LYS A 296 19.43 29.50 -10.59
C LYS A 296 20.21 28.19 -10.70
N PRO A 297 21.40 28.10 -10.06
CA PRO A 297 22.16 26.87 -10.05
C PRO A 297 21.42 25.80 -9.24
N MET A 298 21.47 24.57 -9.73
CA MET A 298 20.93 23.42 -9.04
C MET A 298 21.80 23.11 -7.83
N TYR A 299 21.17 23.01 -6.66
CA TYR A 299 21.84 22.64 -5.42
C TYR A 299 22.06 21.14 -5.35
N MET A 300 21.00 20.38 -5.64
CA MET A 300 20.99 18.92 -5.61
C MET A 300 19.84 18.35 -6.43
N ILE A 301 20.01 17.11 -6.85
CA ILE A 301 19.00 16.28 -7.49
C ILE A 301 19.01 14.91 -6.84
N GLY A 302 17.81 14.37 -6.59
CA GLY A 302 17.63 13.03 -6.06
C GLY A 302 16.82 12.18 -7.03
N LYS A 303 17.04 10.86 -6.99
CA LYS A 303 16.19 9.87 -7.64
C LYS A 303 15.65 8.86 -6.62
N LYS A 304 14.53 8.22 -6.96
CA LYS A 304 13.89 7.18 -6.15
C LYS A 304 13.11 6.24 -7.05
N GLU A 305 13.13 4.95 -6.72
CA GLU A 305 12.21 3.97 -7.31
C GLU A 305 10.85 4.03 -6.61
N ILE A 306 9.79 4.18 -7.41
CA ILE A 306 8.39 4.10 -6.94
C ILE A 306 7.65 3.00 -7.69
N TYR A 307 6.66 2.41 -7.04
CA TYR A 307 5.69 1.55 -7.69
C TYR A 307 4.44 2.38 -7.98
N HIS A 308 3.98 2.32 -9.23
CA HIS A 308 2.82 3.02 -9.74
C HIS A 308 1.69 2.01 -9.98
N PRO A 309 0.60 2.05 -9.19
CA PRO A 309 -0.46 1.05 -9.22
C PRO A 309 -1.51 1.27 -10.32
N ALA A 310 -1.47 2.40 -11.06
CA ALA A 310 -2.40 2.72 -12.14
C ALA A 310 -3.90 2.62 -11.79
N THR A 311 -4.29 2.93 -10.55
CA THR A 311 -5.67 2.81 -10.07
C THR A 311 -6.55 3.96 -10.53
N THR A 312 -7.85 3.71 -10.71
CA THR A 312 -8.84 4.74 -11.06
C THR A 312 -9.05 5.77 -9.95
N GLU A 313 -8.90 5.38 -8.68
CA GLU A 313 -8.96 6.28 -7.53
C GLU A 313 -7.78 7.27 -7.58
N ARG A 314 -8.06 8.58 -7.55
CA ARG A 314 -7.02 9.60 -7.64
C ARG A 314 -6.40 9.87 -6.26
N GLY A 315 -5.08 9.86 -6.20
CA GLY A 315 -4.33 9.99 -4.96
C GLY A 315 -2.90 10.43 -5.19
N LYS A 316 -2.14 10.55 -4.10
CA LYS A 316 -0.77 11.07 -4.11
C LYS A 316 0.26 10.10 -4.67
N ASP A 317 -0.03 8.80 -4.53
CA ASP A 317 0.93 7.70 -4.64
C ASP A 317 0.87 6.99 -5.99
N GLN A 318 0.63 7.75 -7.04
CA GLN A 318 0.64 7.24 -8.40
C GLN A 318 1.04 8.32 -9.40
N LEU A 319 1.39 7.90 -10.61
CA LEU A 319 1.78 8.74 -11.72
C LEU A 319 0.57 9.23 -12.53
N TYR A 320 0.69 10.46 -12.97
CA TYR A 320 -0.27 11.18 -13.78
C TYR A 320 0.40 11.71 -15.04
N ILE A 321 -0.33 11.67 -16.15
CA ILE A 321 0.12 12.16 -17.45
C ILE A 321 -0.68 13.39 -17.87
N GLY A 322 0.04 14.48 -18.14
CA GLY A 322 -0.47 15.65 -18.82
C GLY A 322 -0.09 15.57 -20.29
N THR A 323 -1.07 15.50 -21.18
CA THR A 323 -0.84 15.33 -22.62
C THR A 323 -0.84 16.67 -23.35
N GLN A 324 -0.25 16.71 -24.54
CA GLN A 324 -0.33 17.91 -25.40
C GLN A 324 -1.77 18.28 -25.81
N ALA A 325 -2.71 17.34 -25.77
CA ALA A 325 -4.12 17.64 -26.03
C ALA A 325 -4.74 18.52 -24.93
N GLU A 326 -4.39 18.25 -23.67
CA GLU A 326 -4.89 18.99 -22.50
C GLU A 326 -4.03 20.21 -22.17
N PHE A 327 -2.74 20.16 -22.55
CA PHE A 327 -1.76 21.23 -22.36
C PHE A 327 -1.04 21.52 -23.69
N PRO A 328 -1.63 22.32 -24.60
CA PRO A 328 -1.08 22.56 -25.94
C PRO A 328 0.32 23.19 -26.00
N TRP A 329 0.80 23.73 -24.88
CA TRP A 329 2.14 24.31 -24.74
C TRP A 329 3.20 23.31 -24.24
N LEU A 330 2.81 22.08 -23.92
CA LEU A 330 3.77 21.02 -23.63
C LEU A 330 4.60 20.69 -24.88
N LYS A 331 5.90 20.49 -24.66
CA LYS A 331 6.83 20.01 -25.68
C LYS A 331 6.66 18.51 -25.92
N GLU A 332 6.45 17.77 -24.83
CA GLU A 332 6.22 16.33 -24.77
C GLU A 332 5.29 16.06 -23.58
N ASP A 333 4.63 14.91 -23.57
CA ASP A 333 3.78 14.51 -22.46
C ASP A 333 4.55 14.52 -21.13
N LEU A 334 3.96 15.11 -20.09
CA LEU A 334 4.58 15.27 -18.80
C LEU A 334 4.03 14.23 -17.83
N ILE A 335 4.90 13.39 -17.27
CA ILE A 335 4.52 12.36 -16.30
C ILE A 335 5.10 12.72 -14.93
N VAL A 336 4.23 12.92 -13.95
CA VAL A 336 4.57 13.35 -12.59
C VAL A 336 3.77 12.58 -11.55
N THR A 337 4.25 12.56 -10.31
CA THR A 337 3.50 11.98 -9.18
C THR A 337 2.30 12.86 -8.79
N GLY A 338 1.30 12.28 -8.13
CA GLY A 338 0.04 12.96 -7.82
C GLY A 338 0.17 14.21 -6.96
N SER A 339 1.16 14.28 -6.07
CA SER A 339 1.41 15.46 -5.24
C SER A 339 2.24 16.54 -5.93
N HIS A 340 2.81 16.26 -7.11
CA HIS A 340 3.54 17.27 -7.87
C HIS A 340 2.58 18.32 -8.38
N CYS A 341 2.85 19.57 -8.03
CA CYS A 341 1.94 20.64 -8.33
C CYS A 341 2.32 21.37 -9.62
N ILE A 342 1.28 21.90 -10.23
CA ILE A 342 1.33 22.81 -11.33
C ILE A 342 1.05 24.19 -10.75
N LEU A 343 1.75 25.19 -11.25
CA LEU A 343 1.63 26.56 -10.76
C LEU A 343 0.56 27.31 -11.54
N VAL A 344 -0.53 27.65 -10.85
CA VAL A 344 -1.70 28.34 -11.40
C VAL A 344 -1.89 29.71 -10.77
N ASP A 345 -2.47 30.65 -11.52
CA ASP A 345 -2.83 31.97 -10.98
C ASP A 345 -3.98 31.90 -9.98
N GLU A 346 -4.97 31.07 -10.28
CA GLU A 346 -6.20 30.92 -9.50
C GLU A 346 -6.65 29.45 -9.54
N PHE A 347 -7.33 29.01 -8.47
CA PHE A 347 -8.02 27.73 -8.43
C PHE A 347 -9.38 27.84 -9.14
N LYS A 348 -9.76 26.80 -9.88
CA LYS A 348 -11.13 26.62 -10.35
C LYS A 348 -12.03 26.10 -9.22
N GLU A 349 -13.33 26.10 -9.46
CA GLU A 349 -14.33 25.63 -8.51
C GLU A 349 -14.02 24.21 -8.00
N GLY A 350 -13.94 24.05 -6.68
CA GLY A 350 -13.63 22.79 -5.99
C GLY A 350 -12.15 22.42 -5.89
N GLU A 351 -11.27 22.99 -6.74
CA GLU A 351 -9.84 22.62 -6.74
C GLU A 351 -9.14 23.02 -5.44
N LYS A 352 -9.55 24.14 -4.83
CA LYS A 352 -8.97 24.64 -3.58
C LYS A 352 -9.26 23.70 -2.41
N GLU A 353 -10.51 23.26 -2.27
CA GLU A 353 -10.93 22.35 -1.21
C GLU A 353 -10.22 21.00 -1.33
N GLU A 354 -10.14 20.44 -2.54
CA GLU A 354 -9.41 19.19 -2.80
C GLU A 354 -7.91 19.35 -2.58
N THR A 355 -7.33 20.49 -2.98
CA THR A 355 -5.92 20.79 -2.70
C THR A 355 -5.64 20.81 -1.20
N ILE A 356 -6.53 21.39 -0.38
CA ILE A 356 -6.38 21.37 1.08
C ILE A 356 -6.48 19.94 1.63
N LYS A 357 -7.35 19.08 1.09
CA LYS A 357 -7.42 17.66 1.49
C LYS A 357 -6.12 16.92 1.17
N VAL A 358 -5.52 17.20 0.02
CA VAL A 358 -4.28 16.55 -0.43
C VAL A 358 -3.07 17.13 0.33
N LEU A 359 -2.85 18.43 0.31
CA LEU A 359 -1.63 19.06 0.85
C LEU A 359 -1.73 19.51 2.31
N GLY A 360 -2.92 19.46 2.90
CA GLY A 360 -3.24 19.94 4.26
C GLY A 360 -3.47 21.45 4.35
N LYS A 361 -3.04 22.23 3.35
CA LYS A 361 -3.25 23.68 3.25
C LYS A 361 -2.95 24.17 1.83
N VAL A 362 -3.24 25.44 1.57
CA VAL A 362 -2.84 26.11 0.33
C VAL A 362 -1.38 26.54 0.41
N TYR A 363 -0.59 26.18 -0.60
CA TYR A 363 0.79 26.63 -0.79
C TYR A 363 0.92 27.50 -2.03
N ALA A 364 1.94 28.34 -2.03
CA ALA A 364 2.32 29.13 -3.19
C ALA A 364 3.82 28.99 -3.49
N THR A 365 4.19 29.15 -4.75
CA THR A 365 5.57 29.29 -5.23
C THR A 365 5.58 30.42 -6.24
N ASP A 366 6.50 31.37 -6.11
CA ASP A 366 6.66 32.47 -7.07
C ASP A 366 5.35 33.20 -7.43
N LYS A 367 4.54 33.47 -6.41
CA LYS A 367 3.22 34.14 -6.51
C LYS A 367 2.15 33.36 -7.30
N LYS A 368 2.35 32.06 -7.50
CA LYS A 368 1.37 31.13 -8.07
C LYS A 368 0.91 30.13 -7.02
N TYR A 369 -0.34 29.70 -7.09
CA TYR A 369 -0.84 28.61 -6.25
C TYR A 369 -0.36 27.26 -6.75
N ARG A 370 -0.13 26.34 -5.81
CA ARG A 370 0.21 24.94 -6.10
C ARG A 370 -1.05 24.10 -6.23
N LEU A 371 -1.33 23.63 -7.44
CA LEU A 371 -2.41 22.70 -7.74
C LEU A 371 -1.82 21.29 -7.99
N PRO A 372 -2.06 20.29 -7.13
CA PRO A 372 -1.54 18.93 -7.32
C PRO A 372 -2.06 18.28 -8.60
N ALA A 373 -1.22 17.49 -9.29
CA ALA A 373 -1.59 16.74 -10.49
C ALA A 373 -2.77 15.78 -10.24
N CYS A 374 -2.85 15.17 -9.06
CA CYS A 374 -3.99 14.32 -8.70
C CYS A 374 -5.32 15.08 -8.55
N VAL A 375 -5.28 16.41 -8.35
CA VAL A 375 -6.48 17.28 -8.27
C VAL A 375 -6.83 17.87 -9.63
N ASP A 376 -5.83 18.24 -10.44
CA ASP A 376 -6.05 18.81 -11.78
C ASP A 376 -6.63 17.76 -12.74
N LYS A 377 -7.88 17.96 -13.14
CA LYS A 377 -8.62 17.02 -14.01
C LYS A 377 -8.06 16.91 -15.43
N ARG A 378 -7.19 17.84 -15.85
CA ARG A 378 -6.48 17.76 -17.14
C ARG A 378 -5.42 16.66 -17.15
N PHE A 379 -4.95 16.24 -15.98
CA PHE A 379 -4.07 15.10 -15.87
C PHE A 379 -4.88 13.80 -15.82
N ALA A 380 -4.53 12.84 -16.68
CA ALA A 380 -5.07 11.48 -16.60
C ALA A 380 -4.15 10.60 -15.73
N VAL A 381 -4.68 9.49 -15.19
CA VAL A 381 -3.83 8.47 -14.57
C VAL A 381 -2.93 7.86 -15.65
N TYR A 382 -1.64 7.76 -15.39
CA TYR A 382 -0.70 7.09 -16.30
C TYR A 382 -1.05 5.60 -16.34
N LYS A 383 -1.34 5.05 -17.52
CA LYS A 383 -1.93 3.70 -17.62
C LYS A 383 -0.98 2.55 -17.30
N PRO A 384 0.29 2.55 -17.72
CA PRO A 384 1.15 1.40 -17.53
C PRO A 384 1.53 1.26 -16.05
N GLU A 385 0.99 0.26 -15.36
CA GLU A 385 1.40 -0.14 -14.02
C GLU A 385 2.88 -0.58 -14.00
N GLY A 386 3.59 -0.35 -12.90
CA GLY A 386 4.95 -0.89 -12.75
C GLY A 386 5.86 -0.08 -11.82
N ASN A 387 7.14 -0.44 -11.82
CA ASN A 387 8.16 0.31 -11.11
C ASN A 387 8.77 1.39 -12.00
N TYR A 388 8.98 2.58 -11.45
CA TYR A 388 9.49 3.74 -12.16
C TYR A 388 10.54 4.47 -11.34
N THR A 389 11.60 4.92 -12.02
CA THR A 389 12.54 5.88 -11.47
C THR A 389 11.95 7.29 -11.58
N VAL A 390 11.84 7.96 -10.44
CA VAL A 390 11.40 9.35 -10.38
C VAL A 390 12.48 10.26 -9.78
N TYR A 391 12.53 11.49 -10.26
CA TYR A 391 13.54 12.49 -9.95
C TYR A 391 12.91 13.73 -9.34
N HIS A 392 13.64 14.41 -8.46
CA HIS A 392 13.30 15.77 -8.06
C HIS A 392 14.54 16.57 -7.72
N LEU A 393 14.43 17.89 -7.83
CA LEU A 393 15.56 18.80 -7.74
C LEU A 393 15.25 19.98 -6.82
N ALA A 394 16.28 20.47 -6.15
CA ALA A 394 16.27 21.71 -5.39
C ALA A 394 17.33 22.67 -5.94
N LEU A 395 16.97 23.95 -6.01
CA LEU A 395 17.87 25.00 -6.48
C LEU A 395 18.55 25.71 -5.32
N GLU A 396 19.63 26.42 -5.61
CA GLU A 396 20.31 27.26 -4.62
C GLU A 396 19.41 28.39 -4.12
N HIS A 397 19.25 28.44 -2.80
CA HIS A 397 18.52 29.48 -2.08
C HIS A 397 19.11 29.63 -0.67
N ASP A 398 19.19 30.87 -0.17
CA ASP A 398 19.63 31.17 1.21
C ASP A 398 18.71 30.55 2.28
N ASN A 399 17.40 30.50 2.01
CA ASN A 399 16.43 29.85 2.86
C ASN A 399 16.23 28.39 2.42
N ARG A 400 16.67 27.45 3.26
CA ARG A 400 16.60 25.99 2.99
C ARG A 400 15.19 25.42 2.84
N VAL A 401 14.13 26.14 3.23
CA VAL A 401 12.74 25.69 3.06
C VAL A 401 12.02 26.28 1.84
N MET A 402 12.67 27.16 1.10
CA MET A 402 12.13 27.78 -0.10
C MET A 402 12.32 26.92 -1.35
N ASN A 403 11.52 27.21 -2.37
CA ASN A 403 11.56 26.58 -3.68
C ASN A 403 11.17 27.60 -4.76
N TYR A 404 11.27 27.20 -6.03
CA TYR A 404 11.05 28.03 -7.21
C TYR A 404 10.08 27.38 -8.19
N GLY A 405 9.39 28.21 -8.98
CA GLY A 405 8.68 27.79 -10.17
C GLY A 405 9.64 27.61 -11.34
N ILE A 406 9.57 26.48 -12.03
CA ILE A 406 10.41 26.10 -13.17
C ILE A 406 9.55 25.55 -14.31
N TYR A 407 10.17 25.32 -15.47
CA TYR A 407 9.48 24.80 -16.66
C TYR A 407 9.89 23.35 -16.92
N ALA A 408 8.94 22.42 -16.77
CA ALA A 408 9.08 20.99 -17.05
C ALA A 408 8.23 20.63 -18.27
N ASN A 409 8.85 20.13 -19.34
CA ASN A 409 8.27 19.96 -20.66
C ASN A 409 7.54 21.20 -21.19
N GLY A 410 7.85 22.39 -20.67
CA GLY A 410 7.16 23.65 -21.00
C GLY A 410 6.00 24.04 -20.07
N LEU A 411 5.58 23.16 -19.16
CA LEU A 411 4.59 23.49 -18.12
C LEU A 411 5.26 24.08 -16.89
N LEU A 412 4.61 25.08 -16.29
CA LEU A 412 5.09 25.74 -15.07
C LEU A 412 4.73 24.90 -13.83
N VAL A 413 5.75 24.45 -13.11
CA VAL A 413 5.67 23.54 -11.96
C VAL A 413 6.63 23.98 -10.86
N GLU A 414 6.50 23.45 -9.64
CA GLU A 414 7.48 23.73 -8.59
C GLU A 414 8.69 22.78 -8.56
N THR A 415 9.78 23.32 -8.04
CA THR A 415 10.87 22.55 -7.43
C THR A 415 10.57 22.22 -5.97
N CYS A 416 11.39 21.39 -5.34
CA CYS A 416 11.37 21.25 -3.88
C CYS A 416 12.41 22.15 -3.22
N SER A 417 12.36 22.18 -1.89
CA SER A 417 13.35 22.85 -1.06
C SER A 417 14.52 21.92 -0.73
N LYS A 418 15.66 22.50 -0.35
CA LYS A 418 16.85 21.74 0.10
C LYS A 418 16.47 20.77 1.23
N ARG A 419 15.71 21.28 2.20
CA ARG A 419 15.17 20.50 3.33
C ARG A 419 14.34 19.29 2.89
N CYS A 420 13.55 19.44 1.82
CA CYS A 420 12.71 18.34 1.33
C CYS A 420 13.57 17.13 0.92
N ILE A 421 14.59 17.33 0.08
CA ILE A 421 15.45 16.23 -0.39
C ILE A 421 16.28 15.65 0.76
N GLU A 422 16.85 16.51 1.61
CA GLU A 422 17.76 16.11 2.68
C GLU A 422 17.06 15.37 3.84
N GLU A 423 15.85 15.80 4.21
CA GLU A 423 15.21 15.36 5.46
C GLU A 423 13.95 14.50 5.25
N TYR A 424 13.25 14.64 4.12
CA TYR A 424 11.90 14.07 3.95
C TYR A 424 11.74 13.10 2.77
N ALA A 425 12.30 13.44 1.61
CA ALA A 425 12.00 12.73 0.37
C ALA A 425 12.66 11.33 0.29
N LYS A 426 13.69 11.07 1.13
CA LYS A 426 14.45 9.82 1.18
C LYS A 426 14.92 9.37 -0.21
N MET A 427 15.46 10.31 -0.98
CA MET A 427 15.94 10.08 -2.35
C MET A 427 17.45 9.77 -2.35
N GLU A 428 17.90 8.95 -3.30
CA GLU A 428 19.32 8.77 -3.59
C GLU A 428 19.84 10.04 -4.28
N VAL A 429 20.75 10.77 -3.63
CA VAL A 429 21.34 12.00 -4.19
C VAL A 429 22.30 11.63 -5.32
N ILE A 430 22.11 12.25 -6.47
CA ILE A 430 23.00 12.09 -7.62
C ILE A 430 24.08 13.17 -7.52
N VAL A 431 25.34 12.72 -7.42
CA VAL A 431 26.51 13.59 -7.26
C VAL A 431 26.97 14.15 -8.60
#